data_AF-A0A1M3D762-F1
#
_entry.id   AF-A0A1M3D762-F1
#
_cell.length_a   1.000
_cell.length_b   1.000
_cell.length_c   1.000
_cell.angle_alpha   90.00
_cell.angle_beta   90.00
_cell.angle_gamma   90.00
#
_symmetry.space_group_name_H-M   'P 1'
#
loop_
_entity.id
_entity.type
_entity.pdbx_description
1 polymer ?
#
loop_
_entity_poly.entity_id
_entity_poly.type
_entity_poly.pdbx_seq_one_letter_code
_entity_poly.pdbx_strand_id
1 'polypeptide(L)'
;MQPYAPQGPRLSHRALLAWGEHCVECAPPACYQSCDLFEATPALKCRRFVDGVVPNHSAGHGAAAEIRFRKWAKLEAQGNAAMLSANVVDRYEAILTRLAQPVTRVGRLIWRASRQERWLTANEALHKKIARRIERTTAPALRPDVFVAEVTNPGDETISAILSVSVDKLRIRRSLSADQFPPPAFARLDFAPGFSAVEIDVAPMRAIFESGLPFNIAITPEDDAQAHLVFHRLDLGVSAPRAAAAPETSDAPRKPAKLVIFDLDNTLWRGVLLEGAVTPVGGLLDLFRALDSRGILLSVASKNAPDDAMRKLDELGLTEYLVYPQIGWGPKSDSVNRIVKAIDIGADTVMFVDDNPFERAEVMQAVAGVEALPETAIGDLASHPRLAGASTPEARARRRMYQEAIERDQTAAEYGDNYMDFLRSCDITVSIRADREEDFDRIVELVQRTNQLNFSGRKYSREDTAAILSDPARERHVIACTDRFGSYGTVGFALVHREPLDDGADELVIDDFMLSCRVQGKFVEQAMLGDIAKRGSRPVRSIRVNFHRTDRNKAAQTVLEKLGFVRDEESSTYRRDYAPGALDVNFMAIEHD
;
A
#
# COMPACT_ATOMS: atom_id res chain seq x y z
N MET A 1 -0.42 -25.33 33.34
CA MET A 1 -0.72 -24.27 32.35
C MET A 1 0.40 -23.26 32.41
N GLN A 2 1.17 -23.11 31.34
CA GLN A 2 2.09 -21.97 31.24
C GLN A 2 1.25 -20.71 30.94
N PRO A 3 1.50 -19.59 31.62
CA PRO A 3 0.86 -18.32 31.29
C PRO A 3 1.23 -17.90 29.87
N TYR A 4 0.33 -17.16 29.22
CA TYR A 4 0.64 -16.57 27.92
C TYR A 4 1.86 -15.66 28.03
N ALA A 5 2.84 -15.89 27.15
CA ALA A 5 4.02 -15.04 27.02
C ALA A 5 3.83 -14.15 25.78
N PRO A 6 3.64 -12.83 25.95
CA PRO A 6 3.53 -11.91 24.83
C PRO A 6 4.76 -11.98 23.94
N GLN A 7 4.56 -12.07 22.63
CA GLN A 7 5.62 -12.11 21.63
C GLN A 7 5.83 -10.75 20.96
N GLY A 8 4.79 -9.91 20.94
CA GLY A 8 4.81 -8.52 20.52
C GLY A 8 5.45 -7.60 21.56
N PRO A 9 5.33 -6.28 21.36
CA PRO A 9 6.06 -5.29 22.13
C PRO A 9 5.63 -5.35 23.60
N ARG A 10 6.61 -5.14 24.49
CA ARG A 10 6.33 -5.00 25.91
C ARG A 10 5.65 -3.66 26.15
N LEU A 11 4.49 -3.71 26.79
CA LEU A 11 3.79 -2.50 27.24
C LEU A 11 4.14 -2.25 28.70
N SER A 12 4.59 -1.03 29.01
CA SER A 12 4.80 -0.62 30.40
C SER A 12 3.46 -0.42 31.11
N HIS A 13 2.49 0.11 30.38
CA HIS A 13 1.14 0.40 30.85
C HIS A 13 0.11 0.00 29.80
N ARG A 14 -1.08 -0.42 30.24
CA ARG A 14 -2.20 -0.81 29.37
C ARG A 14 -3.52 -0.23 29.89
N ALA A 15 -4.46 -0.05 28.98
CA ALA A 15 -5.86 0.14 29.32
C ALA A 15 -6.49 -1.20 29.71
N LEU A 16 -7.36 -1.17 30.72
CA LEU A 16 -8.26 -2.31 30.99
C LEU A 16 -9.46 -2.23 30.04
N LEU A 17 -9.48 -3.08 29.02
CA LEU A 17 -10.55 -3.18 28.03
C LEU A 17 -11.39 -4.44 28.24
N ALA A 18 -12.71 -4.29 28.15
CA ALA A 18 -13.65 -5.41 28.25
C ALA A 18 -14.33 -5.60 26.89
N TRP A 19 -13.81 -6.56 26.11
CA TRP A 19 -14.29 -6.90 24.78
C TRP A 19 -15.61 -7.70 24.83
N GLY A 20 -16.51 -7.41 23.89
CA GLY A 20 -17.78 -8.09 23.74
C GLY A 20 -18.27 -8.13 22.30
N GLU A 21 -19.33 -8.90 22.07
CA GLU A 21 -19.94 -9.06 20.76
C GLU A 21 -20.91 -7.91 20.45
N HIS A 22 -20.75 -7.30 19.28
CA HIS A 22 -21.58 -6.18 18.82
C HIS A 22 -21.89 -6.31 17.32
N CYS A 23 -22.88 -5.56 16.84
CA CYS A 23 -23.29 -5.53 15.42
C CYS A 23 -22.87 -4.20 14.79
N VAL A 24 -22.38 -4.21 13.55
CA VAL A 24 -22.07 -2.96 12.81
C VAL A 24 -23.33 -2.25 12.32
N GLU A 25 -24.36 -3.00 11.93
CA GLU A 25 -25.59 -2.46 11.30
C GLU A 25 -26.68 -2.05 12.29
N CYS A 26 -26.67 -2.58 13.51
CA CYS A 26 -27.85 -2.56 14.37
C CYS A 26 -27.54 -2.02 15.77
N ALA A 27 -28.39 -1.11 16.26
CA ALA A 27 -28.32 -0.60 17.63
C ALA A 27 -29.27 -1.36 18.57
N PRO A 28 -28.77 -2.02 19.63
CA PRO A 28 -29.62 -2.62 20.65
C PRO A 28 -30.31 -1.53 21.51
N PRO A 29 -31.49 -1.80 22.09
CA PRO A 29 -32.27 -3.03 22.01
C PRO A 29 -33.28 -3.06 20.86
N ALA A 30 -33.43 -1.97 20.10
CA ALA A 30 -34.45 -1.85 19.05
C ALA A 30 -34.33 -2.94 17.97
N CYS A 31 -33.11 -3.38 17.69
CA CYS A 31 -32.85 -4.45 16.74
C CYS A 31 -33.31 -5.85 17.18
N TYR A 32 -33.58 -6.08 18.46
CA TYR A 32 -33.90 -7.42 18.97
C TYR A 32 -35.26 -7.95 18.49
N GLN A 33 -36.16 -7.06 18.06
CA GLN A 33 -37.49 -7.42 17.58
C GLN A 33 -37.66 -7.26 16.07
N SER A 34 -36.71 -6.61 15.40
CA SER A 34 -36.84 -6.14 14.01
C SER A 34 -35.78 -6.72 13.07
N CYS A 35 -34.70 -7.31 13.59
CA CYS A 35 -33.63 -7.85 12.77
C CYS A 35 -33.86 -9.34 12.46
N ASP A 36 -33.93 -9.69 11.17
CA ASP A 36 -34.08 -11.09 10.72
C ASP A 36 -32.90 -11.99 11.09
N LEU A 37 -31.75 -11.39 11.38
CA LEU A 37 -30.57 -12.10 11.85
C LEU A 37 -30.52 -12.23 13.37
N PHE A 38 -31.46 -11.66 14.13
CA PHE A 38 -31.41 -11.69 15.59
C PHE A 38 -31.53 -13.13 16.12
N GLU A 39 -30.58 -13.49 16.97
CA GLU A 39 -30.64 -14.72 17.73
C GLU A 39 -30.20 -14.41 19.16
N ALA A 40 -30.98 -14.87 20.15
CA ALA A 40 -30.74 -14.55 21.54
C ALA A 40 -29.58 -15.37 22.12
N THR A 41 -28.65 -14.69 22.79
CA THR A 41 -27.71 -15.33 23.71
C THR A 41 -28.43 -15.75 25.00
N PRO A 42 -27.80 -16.55 25.88
CA PRO A 42 -28.36 -16.83 27.21
C PRO A 42 -28.58 -15.58 28.08
N ALA A 43 -28.02 -14.43 27.69
CA ALA A 43 -28.26 -13.14 28.32
C ALA A 43 -29.33 -12.28 27.60
N LEU A 44 -30.07 -12.88 26.65
CA LEU A 44 -31.11 -12.23 25.84
C LEU A 44 -30.58 -11.05 24.99
N LYS A 45 -29.30 -11.13 24.57
CA LYS A 45 -28.68 -10.17 23.64
C LYS A 45 -28.56 -10.77 22.25
N CYS A 46 -28.25 -9.93 21.26
CA CYS A 46 -27.96 -10.38 19.90
C CYS A 46 -26.67 -11.22 19.86
N ARG A 47 -26.75 -12.45 19.35
CA ARG A 47 -25.62 -13.36 19.12
C ARG A 47 -24.93 -13.00 17.80
N ARG A 48 -23.72 -12.45 17.87
CA ARG A 48 -22.88 -12.09 16.72
C ARG A 48 -21.65 -12.98 16.57
N PHE A 49 -21.30 -13.75 17.58
CA PHE A 49 -20.32 -14.82 17.44
C PHE A 49 -21.02 -16.18 17.48
N VAL A 50 -20.54 -17.15 16.71
CA VAL A 50 -21.19 -18.48 16.62
C VAL A 50 -21.28 -19.13 18.02
N ASP A 51 -20.16 -19.19 18.73
CA ASP A 51 -20.06 -19.79 20.06
C ASP A 51 -19.95 -18.76 21.20
N GLY A 52 -19.98 -17.47 20.89
CA GLY A 52 -19.50 -16.43 21.80
C GLY A 52 -17.98 -16.30 21.76
N VAL A 53 -17.40 -15.74 22.81
CA VAL A 53 -15.94 -15.67 23.01
C VAL A 53 -15.52 -16.90 23.82
N VAL A 54 -14.84 -17.85 23.18
CA VAL A 54 -14.51 -19.16 23.77
C VAL A 54 -13.04 -19.19 24.21
N PRO A 55 -12.72 -19.67 25.42
CA PRO A 55 -11.33 -19.87 25.81
C PRO A 55 -10.71 -21.01 25.01
N ASN A 56 -9.61 -20.73 24.31
CA ASN A 56 -8.79 -21.71 23.61
C ASN A 56 -7.48 -21.91 24.38
N HIS A 57 -7.21 -23.15 24.77
CA HIS A 57 -6.02 -23.54 25.53
C HIS A 57 -5.02 -24.36 24.70
N SER A 58 -5.37 -24.70 23.46
CA SER A 58 -4.55 -25.50 22.54
C SER A 58 -3.74 -24.64 21.57
N ALA A 59 -3.93 -23.31 21.55
CA ALA A 59 -3.28 -22.38 20.63
C ALA A 59 -1.77 -22.16 20.86
N GLY A 60 -1.06 -23.10 21.49
CA GLY A 60 0.41 -23.13 21.63
C GLY A 60 1.03 -22.07 22.56
N HIS A 61 0.34 -20.94 22.78
CA HIS A 61 0.91 -19.79 23.46
C HIS A 61 0.28 -19.45 24.81
N GLY A 62 -0.81 -20.07 25.25
CA GLY A 62 -1.47 -19.78 26.53
C GLY A 62 -3.00 -19.76 26.41
N ALA A 63 -3.69 -19.10 27.34
CA ALA A 63 -5.14 -18.91 27.22
C ALA A 63 -5.44 -17.81 26.21
N ALA A 64 -6.09 -18.18 25.10
CA ALA A 64 -6.51 -17.28 24.03
C ALA A 64 -8.04 -17.23 23.92
N ALA A 65 -8.56 -16.23 23.22
CA ALA A 65 -9.98 -16.09 22.91
C ALA A 65 -10.24 -16.48 21.46
N GLU A 66 -10.90 -17.61 21.24
CA GLU A 66 -11.33 -18.05 19.93
C GLU A 66 -12.71 -17.50 19.59
N ILE A 67 -12.81 -16.89 18.41
CA ILE A 67 -14.00 -16.20 17.94
C ILE A 67 -14.27 -16.57 16.48
N ARG A 68 -15.51 -16.98 16.22
CA ARG A 68 -16.05 -17.18 14.88
C ARG A 68 -17.12 -16.12 14.64
N PHE A 69 -16.83 -15.19 13.74
CA PHE A 69 -17.66 -14.03 13.44
C PHE A 69 -18.85 -14.46 12.57
N ARG A 70 -20.05 -13.97 12.92
CA ARG A 70 -21.21 -14.02 12.01
C ARG A 70 -21.20 -12.77 11.14
N LYS A 71 -22.08 -12.73 10.13
CA LYS A 71 -22.32 -11.53 9.32
C LYS A 71 -22.58 -10.31 10.21
N TRP A 72 -21.96 -9.18 9.87
CA TRP A 72 -22.03 -7.89 10.60
C TRP A 72 -21.51 -7.92 12.04
N ALA A 73 -20.80 -8.97 12.45
CA ALA A 73 -20.23 -9.05 13.77
C ALA A 73 -18.98 -8.18 13.90
N LYS A 74 -18.88 -7.46 15.01
CA LYS A 74 -17.65 -6.80 15.45
C LYS A 74 -17.33 -7.15 16.89
N LEU A 75 -16.05 -7.16 17.21
CA LEU A 75 -15.55 -7.26 18.57
C LEU A 75 -15.33 -5.84 19.10
N GLU A 76 -16.09 -5.41 20.09
CA GLU A 76 -16.09 -4.02 20.57
C GLU A 76 -15.86 -3.96 22.09
N ALA A 77 -15.10 -2.98 22.53
CA ALA A 77 -14.93 -2.62 23.94
C ALA A 77 -15.30 -1.16 24.17
N GLN A 78 -15.79 -0.87 25.37
CA GLN A 78 -15.83 0.51 25.85
C GLN A 78 -14.40 0.96 26.09
N GLY A 79 -13.99 1.98 25.34
CA GLY A 79 -12.67 2.56 25.43
C GLY A 79 -12.39 3.13 26.80
N ASN A 80 -11.13 3.00 27.22
CA ASN A 80 -10.60 3.58 28.45
C ASN A 80 -9.18 4.08 28.17
N ALA A 81 -8.95 5.39 28.32
CA ALA A 81 -7.62 5.98 28.14
C ALA A 81 -6.79 5.99 29.44
N ALA A 82 -7.33 5.49 30.56
CA ALA A 82 -6.58 5.39 31.81
C ALA A 82 -5.56 4.25 31.74
N MET A 83 -4.28 4.65 31.73
CA MET A 83 -3.14 3.75 31.67
C MET A 83 -2.77 3.22 33.06
N LEU A 84 -2.88 1.92 33.26
CA LEU A 84 -2.41 1.20 34.45
C LEU A 84 -1.15 0.43 34.13
N SER A 85 -0.25 0.22 35.09
CA SER A 85 0.92 -0.62 34.82
C SER A 85 0.48 -2.03 34.39
N ALA A 86 1.21 -2.64 33.46
CA ALA A 86 0.82 -3.93 32.87
C ALA A 86 0.52 -5.00 33.94
N ASN A 87 1.36 -5.08 34.97
CA ASN A 87 1.18 -5.99 36.12
C ASN A 87 -0.12 -5.74 36.93
N VAL A 88 -0.63 -4.51 36.96
CA VAL A 88 -1.91 -4.20 37.60
C VAL A 88 -3.05 -4.70 36.73
N VAL A 89 -2.98 -4.49 35.41
CA VAL A 89 -4.00 -4.95 34.46
C VAL A 89 -4.08 -6.49 34.46
N ASP A 90 -2.95 -7.18 34.43
CA ASP A 90 -2.89 -8.65 34.51
C ASP A 90 -3.61 -9.20 35.76
N ARG A 91 -3.43 -8.53 36.91
CA ARG A 91 -4.12 -8.90 38.15
C ARG A 91 -5.63 -8.69 38.05
N TYR A 92 -6.07 -7.57 37.48
CA TYR A 92 -7.48 -7.30 37.26
C TYR A 92 -8.10 -8.34 36.31
N GLU A 93 -7.49 -8.60 35.16
CA GLU A 93 -7.96 -9.59 34.19
C GLU A 93 -8.04 -10.99 34.79
N ALA A 94 -7.03 -11.40 35.57
CA ALA A 94 -7.04 -12.69 36.26
C ALA A 94 -8.18 -12.79 37.29
N ILE A 95 -8.42 -11.73 38.07
CA ILE A 95 -9.53 -11.68 39.05
C ILE A 95 -10.88 -11.73 38.32
N LEU A 96 -11.05 -10.91 37.29
CA LEU A 96 -12.27 -10.82 36.51
C LEU A 96 -12.61 -12.14 35.83
N THR A 97 -11.62 -12.79 35.22
CA THR A 97 -11.76 -14.12 34.63
C THR A 97 -12.19 -15.17 35.65
N ARG A 98 -11.58 -15.17 36.86
CA ARG A 98 -11.95 -16.09 37.95
C ARG A 98 -13.36 -15.85 38.48
N LEU A 99 -13.79 -14.59 38.55
CA LEU A 99 -15.11 -14.21 39.07
C LEU A 99 -16.23 -14.33 38.03
N ALA A 100 -15.91 -14.44 36.73
CA ALA A 100 -16.90 -14.40 35.65
C ALA A 100 -18.00 -15.48 35.80
N GLN A 101 -17.62 -16.74 36.00
CA GLN A 101 -18.60 -17.82 36.18
C GLN A 101 -19.42 -17.70 37.47
N PRO A 102 -18.81 -17.49 38.67
CA PRO A 102 -19.55 -17.24 39.90
C PRO A 102 -20.58 -16.11 39.78
N VAL A 103 -20.16 -14.95 39.26
CA VAL A 103 -21.03 -13.78 39.10
C VAL A 103 -22.17 -14.08 38.13
N THR A 104 -21.90 -14.77 37.03
CA THR A 104 -22.94 -15.18 36.06
C THR A 104 -23.94 -16.14 36.69
N ARG A 105 -23.50 -17.12 37.49
CA ARG A 105 -24.39 -18.07 38.19
C ARG A 105 -25.27 -17.36 39.22
N VAL A 106 -24.69 -16.49 40.04
CA VAL A 106 -25.44 -15.69 41.03
C VAL A 106 -26.42 -14.77 40.32
N GLY A 107 -25.99 -14.08 39.26
CA GLY A 107 -26.86 -13.24 38.43
C GLY A 107 -28.06 -14.01 37.88
N ARG A 108 -27.86 -15.20 37.32
CA ARG A 108 -28.96 -16.06 36.85
C ARG A 108 -29.91 -16.49 37.99
N LEU A 109 -29.39 -16.76 39.18
CA LEU A 109 -30.22 -17.13 40.33
C LEU A 109 -31.09 -15.94 40.78
N ILE A 110 -30.52 -14.73 40.86
CA ILE A 110 -31.26 -13.52 41.18
C ILE A 110 -32.26 -13.17 40.06
N TRP A 111 -31.91 -13.39 38.80
CA TRP A 111 -32.85 -13.24 37.69
C TRP A 111 -34.03 -14.20 37.81
N ARG A 112 -33.81 -15.48 38.16
CA ARG A 112 -34.90 -16.44 38.36
C ARG A 112 -35.88 -15.98 39.44
N ALA A 113 -35.36 -15.37 40.51
CA ALA A 113 -36.19 -14.86 41.61
C ALA A 113 -36.87 -13.51 41.30
N SER A 114 -36.13 -12.55 40.74
CA SER A 114 -36.59 -11.17 40.54
C SER A 114 -37.21 -10.89 39.17
N ARG A 115 -36.97 -11.77 38.19
CA ARG A 115 -37.28 -11.60 36.76
C ARG A 115 -36.70 -10.34 36.10
N GLN A 116 -35.77 -9.66 36.76
CA GLN A 116 -35.13 -8.46 36.21
C GLN A 116 -33.95 -8.84 35.30
N GLU A 117 -34.05 -8.52 34.01
CA GLU A 117 -33.06 -8.89 32.97
C GLU A 117 -31.64 -8.38 33.24
N ARG A 118 -31.48 -7.26 33.96
CA ARG A 118 -30.17 -6.69 34.33
C ARG A 118 -29.22 -7.70 35.00
N TRP A 119 -29.77 -8.72 35.66
CA TRP A 119 -29.00 -9.75 36.35
C TRP A 119 -28.43 -10.81 35.39
N LEU A 120 -28.97 -10.95 34.18
CA LEU A 120 -28.39 -11.80 33.14
C LEU A 120 -27.06 -11.23 32.62
N THR A 121 -26.86 -9.91 32.74
CA THR A 121 -25.64 -9.19 32.33
C THR A 121 -24.76 -8.76 33.51
N ALA A 122 -24.92 -9.41 34.68
CA ALA A 122 -24.24 -8.99 35.91
C ALA A 122 -22.71 -8.94 35.78
N ASN A 123 -22.12 -9.88 35.04
CA ASN A 123 -20.67 -9.93 34.80
C ASN A 123 -20.18 -8.72 33.99
N GLU A 124 -20.87 -8.40 32.89
CA GLU A 124 -20.56 -7.24 32.06
C GLU A 124 -20.76 -5.92 32.83
N ALA A 125 -21.81 -5.84 33.64
CA ALA A 125 -22.05 -4.68 34.50
C ALA A 125 -20.93 -4.49 35.53
N LEU A 126 -20.37 -5.58 36.08
CA LEU A 126 -19.22 -5.55 36.97
C LEU A 126 -17.96 -5.02 36.25
N HIS A 127 -17.65 -5.54 35.05
CA HIS A 127 -16.54 -5.05 34.22
C HIS A 127 -16.67 -3.55 33.95
N LYS A 128 -17.84 -3.10 33.47
CA LYS A 128 -18.12 -1.69 33.19
C LYS A 128 -17.99 -0.82 34.44
N LYS A 129 -18.40 -1.30 35.60
CA LYS A 129 -18.28 -0.56 36.87
C LYS A 129 -16.82 -0.41 37.31
N ILE A 130 -16.01 -1.44 37.14
CA ILE A 130 -14.58 -1.42 37.46
C ILE A 130 -13.84 -0.50 36.50
N ALA A 131 -14.06 -0.63 35.19
CA ALA A 131 -13.44 0.23 34.17
C ALA A 131 -13.74 1.71 34.41
N ARG A 132 -15.01 2.08 34.66
CA ARG A 132 -15.40 3.46 35.01
C ARG A 132 -14.79 3.96 36.31
N ARG A 133 -14.59 3.07 37.29
CA ARG A 133 -13.93 3.45 38.54
C ARG A 133 -12.46 3.77 38.27
N ILE A 134 -11.77 2.92 37.54
CA ILE A 134 -10.37 3.11 37.12
C ILE A 134 -10.23 4.42 36.35
N GLU A 135 -11.07 4.65 35.36
CA GLU A 135 -11.09 5.87 34.54
C GLU A 135 -11.21 7.15 35.40
N ARG A 136 -12.05 7.12 36.45
CA ARG A 136 -12.23 8.25 37.37
C ARG A 136 -11.10 8.44 38.37
N THR A 137 -10.46 7.37 38.83
CA THR A 137 -9.46 7.41 39.91
C THR A 137 -8.03 7.52 39.39
N THR A 138 -7.80 7.22 38.12
CA THR A 138 -6.47 7.25 37.51
C THR A 138 -6.26 8.62 36.89
N ALA A 139 -5.26 9.36 37.39
CA ALA A 139 -4.92 10.64 36.80
C ALA A 139 -4.45 10.43 35.35
N PRO A 140 -4.81 11.33 34.42
CA PRO A 140 -4.43 11.22 33.03
C PRO A 140 -2.96 11.65 32.83
N ALA A 141 -2.02 10.96 33.48
CA ALA A 141 -0.59 11.26 33.43
C ALA A 141 0.12 10.61 32.22
N LEU A 142 -0.34 9.43 31.81
CA LEU A 142 0.18 8.70 30.65
C LEU A 142 -0.89 8.61 29.56
N ARG A 143 -0.45 8.62 28.31
CA ARG A 143 -1.31 8.51 27.13
C ARG A 143 -0.91 7.28 26.33
N PRO A 144 -1.87 6.53 25.77
CA PRO A 144 -1.54 5.39 24.92
C PRO A 144 -0.82 5.86 23.65
N ASP A 145 0.20 5.11 23.23
CA ASP A 145 1.00 5.35 22.03
C ASP A 145 0.91 4.19 21.02
N VAL A 146 0.42 3.02 21.45
CA VAL A 146 0.34 1.84 20.60
C VAL A 146 -0.90 1.00 20.93
N PHE A 147 -1.45 0.38 19.89
CA PHE A 147 -2.40 -0.72 19.99
C PHE A 147 -1.74 -2.00 19.48
N VAL A 148 -1.82 -3.07 20.26
CA VAL A 148 -1.18 -4.36 19.98
C VAL A 148 -2.23 -5.43 19.80
N ALA A 149 -2.17 -6.13 18.68
CA ALA A 149 -3.00 -7.30 18.38
C ALA A 149 -2.12 -8.52 18.10
N GLU A 150 -2.20 -9.55 18.95
CA GLU A 150 -1.57 -10.85 18.72
C GLU A 150 -2.67 -11.85 18.42
N VAL A 151 -2.73 -12.33 17.18
CA VAL A 151 -3.85 -13.09 16.64
C VAL A 151 -3.33 -14.27 15.82
N THR A 152 -3.90 -15.45 16.03
CA THR A 152 -3.72 -16.58 15.14
C THR A 152 -4.92 -16.72 14.21
N ASN A 153 -4.65 -16.74 12.92
CA ASN A 153 -5.59 -17.12 11.88
C ASN A 153 -5.42 -18.63 11.60
N PRO A 154 -6.39 -19.48 11.96
CA PRO A 154 -6.35 -20.92 11.70
C PRO A 154 -6.70 -21.31 10.26
N GLY A 155 -7.15 -20.36 9.43
CA GLY A 155 -7.47 -20.57 8.02
C GLY A 155 -6.24 -20.57 7.11
N ASP A 156 -6.50 -20.70 5.82
CA ASP A 156 -5.54 -20.74 4.71
C ASP A 156 -5.45 -19.44 3.91
N GLU A 157 -6.42 -18.53 4.07
CA GLU A 157 -6.44 -17.20 3.46
C GLU A 157 -6.16 -16.09 4.48
N THR A 158 -5.66 -14.95 4.00
CA THR A 158 -5.43 -13.76 4.84
C THR A 158 -6.76 -13.10 5.18
N ILE A 159 -7.01 -12.89 6.47
CA ILE A 159 -8.20 -12.19 6.95
C ILE A 159 -7.84 -10.72 7.20
N SER A 160 -8.47 -9.82 6.45
CA SER A 160 -8.35 -8.37 6.67
C SER A 160 -9.41 -7.90 7.67
N ALA A 161 -9.07 -6.95 8.53
CA ALA A 161 -9.97 -6.36 9.52
C ALA A 161 -9.66 -4.88 9.73
N ILE A 162 -10.65 -4.14 10.20
CA ILE A 162 -10.55 -2.71 10.51
C ILE A 162 -10.62 -2.55 12.03
N LEU A 163 -9.57 -1.97 12.61
CA LEU A 163 -9.62 -1.35 13.93
C LEU A 163 -10.27 0.02 13.80
N SER A 164 -11.30 0.29 14.58
CA SER A 164 -12.02 1.57 14.61
C SER A 164 -12.09 2.12 16.03
N VAL A 165 -11.89 3.43 16.16
CA VAL A 165 -12.06 4.17 17.41
C VAL A 165 -12.99 5.35 17.14
N SER A 166 -14.05 5.47 17.93
CA SER A 166 -15.04 6.54 17.74
C SER A 166 -15.68 6.97 19.05
N VAL A 167 -16.07 8.25 19.13
CA VAL A 167 -16.76 8.80 20.30
C VAL A 167 -18.14 8.16 20.47
N ASP A 168 -18.41 7.65 21.66
CA ASP A 168 -19.70 7.11 22.07
C ASP A 168 -20.64 8.24 22.49
N LYS A 169 -21.33 8.81 21.51
CA LYS A 169 -22.26 9.92 21.68
C LYS A 169 -23.39 9.61 22.66
N LEU A 170 -23.79 8.34 22.81
CA LEU A 170 -24.88 7.92 23.70
C LEU A 170 -24.51 8.05 25.19
N ARG A 171 -23.22 8.06 25.51
CA ARG A 171 -22.73 8.23 26.89
C ARG A 171 -22.53 9.68 27.29
N ILE A 172 -22.72 10.63 26.39
CA ILE A 172 -22.51 12.06 26.65
C ILE A 172 -23.83 12.66 27.15
N ARG A 173 -23.80 13.22 28.35
CA ARG A 173 -24.99 13.83 29.00
C ARG A 173 -25.18 15.31 28.67
N ARG A 174 -24.17 15.96 28.10
CA ARG A 174 -24.17 17.38 27.72
C ARG A 174 -24.37 17.52 26.22
N SER A 175 -25.05 18.59 25.79
CA SER A 175 -25.12 18.93 24.37
C SER A 175 -23.75 19.47 23.92
N LEU A 176 -23.22 18.91 22.85
CA LEU A 176 -21.99 19.35 22.19
C LEU A 176 -22.31 19.60 20.72
N SER A 177 -21.72 20.64 20.15
CA SER A 177 -21.81 20.93 18.72
C SER A 177 -20.97 19.95 17.90
N ALA A 178 -21.26 19.82 16.61
CA ALA A 178 -20.67 18.80 15.74
C ALA A 178 -19.13 18.90 15.64
N ASP A 179 -18.61 20.12 15.70
CA ASP A 179 -17.19 20.49 15.68
C ASP A 179 -16.43 20.10 16.96
N GLN A 180 -17.14 19.80 18.05
CA GLN A 180 -16.51 19.37 19.32
C GLN A 180 -16.24 17.86 19.38
N PHE A 181 -16.63 17.11 18.34
CA PHE A 181 -16.36 15.69 18.25
C PHE A 181 -15.11 15.44 17.41
N PRO A 182 -14.05 14.82 17.99
CA PRO A 182 -12.96 14.32 17.17
C PRO A 182 -13.51 13.29 16.16
N PRO A 183 -13.00 13.30 14.91
CA PRO A 183 -13.44 12.37 13.88
C PRO A 183 -13.13 10.92 14.30
N PRO A 184 -13.90 9.93 13.83
CA PRO A 184 -13.55 8.53 14.04
C PRO A 184 -12.23 8.22 13.34
N ALA A 185 -11.43 7.36 13.96
CA ALA A 185 -10.13 6.94 13.45
C ALA A 185 -10.16 5.44 13.13
N PHE A 186 -9.43 5.06 12.09
CA PHE A 186 -9.41 3.69 11.57
C PHE A 186 -7.97 3.24 11.30
N ALA A 187 -7.70 1.95 11.43
CA ALA A 187 -6.46 1.32 11.02
C ALA A 187 -6.75 -0.09 10.48
N ARG A 188 -6.06 -0.47 9.41
CA ARG A 188 -6.18 -1.81 8.81
C ARG A 188 -5.31 -2.81 9.57
N LEU A 189 -5.83 -4.02 9.73
CA LEU A 189 -5.20 -5.19 10.34
C LEU A 189 -5.28 -6.35 9.36
N ASP A 190 -4.15 -6.86 8.90
CA ASP A 190 -4.10 -8.04 8.03
C ASP A 190 -3.54 -9.23 8.83
N PHE A 191 -4.33 -10.31 8.91
CA PHE A 191 -3.97 -11.54 9.63
C PHE A 191 -3.70 -12.66 8.63
N ALA A 192 -2.44 -12.85 8.26
CA ALA A 192 -2.02 -13.97 7.43
C ALA A 192 -2.26 -15.32 8.14
N PRO A 193 -2.41 -16.43 7.41
CA PRO A 193 -2.46 -17.78 7.99
C PRO A 193 -1.35 -18.01 9.03
N GLY A 194 -1.73 -18.49 10.21
CA GLY A 194 -0.82 -18.65 11.35
C GLY A 194 -0.84 -17.46 12.32
N PHE A 195 0.24 -17.30 13.08
CA PHE A 195 0.35 -16.26 14.11
C PHE A 195 0.80 -14.93 13.51
N SER A 196 0.10 -13.85 13.87
CA SER A 196 0.41 -12.47 13.51
C SER A 196 0.47 -11.61 14.78
N ALA A 197 1.53 -10.80 14.90
CA ALA A 197 1.64 -9.76 15.91
C ALA A 197 1.67 -8.41 15.20
N VAL A 198 0.63 -7.61 15.40
CA VAL A 198 0.43 -6.32 14.73
C VAL A 198 0.48 -5.20 15.75
N GLU A 199 1.29 -4.19 15.45
CA GLU A 199 1.39 -2.95 16.21
C GLU A 199 0.80 -1.81 15.39
N ILE A 200 -0.09 -1.03 15.99
CA ILE A 200 -0.70 0.13 15.36
C ILE A 200 -0.31 1.37 16.17
N ASP A 201 0.34 2.33 15.51
CA ASP A 201 0.50 3.67 16.05
C ASP A 201 -0.87 4.33 16.20
N VAL A 202 -1.21 4.69 17.43
CA VAL A 202 -2.50 5.28 17.77
C VAL A 202 -2.53 6.80 17.63
N ALA A 203 -1.50 7.41 17.04
CA ALA A 203 -1.46 8.84 16.70
C ALA A 203 -2.75 9.36 16.02
N PRO A 204 -3.38 8.67 15.05
CA PRO A 204 -4.65 9.12 14.45
C PRO A 204 -5.81 9.11 15.43
N MET A 205 -5.75 8.27 16.46
CA MET A 205 -6.79 8.10 17.48
C MET A 205 -6.56 9.04 18.68
N ARG A 206 -5.43 9.76 18.71
CA ARG A 206 -5.00 10.60 19.84
C ARG A 206 -6.01 11.67 20.19
N ALA A 207 -6.59 12.34 19.19
CA ALA A 207 -7.63 13.35 19.39
C ALA A 207 -8.83 12.80 20.16
N ILE A 208 -9.20 11.54 19.93
CA ILE A 208 -10.29 10.87 20.66
C ILE A 208 -9.88 10.63 22.11
N PHE A 209 -8.68 10.11 22.35
CA PHE A 209 -8.21 9.84 23.71
C PHE A 209 -8.01 11.10 24.55
N GLU A 210 -7.55 12.18 23.92
CA GLU A 210 -7.29 13.46 24.57
C GLU A 210 -8.56 14.29 24.79
N SER A 211 -9.61 14.06 24.01
CA SER A 211 -10.90 14.73 24.20
C SER A 211 -11.53 14.50 25.57
N GLY A 212 -11.13 13.42 26.26
CA GLY A 212 -11.76 12.96 27.50
C GLY A 212 -13.23 12.53 27.32
N LEU A 213 -13.69 12.41 26.08
CA LEU A 213 -15.04 11.93 25.77
C LEU A 213 -15.07 10.40 25.84
N PRO A 214 -16.20 9.80 26.25
CA PRO A 214 -16.37 8.36 26.18
C PRO A 214 -16.25 7.90 24.73
N PHE A 215 -15.47 6.84 24.47
CA PHE A 215 -15.27 6.29 23.14
C PHE A 215 -15.40 4.76 23.15
N ASN A 216 -15.57 4.17 21.97
CA ASN A 216 -15.54 2.74 21.75
C ASN A 216 -14.35 2.39 20.84
N ILE A 217 -13.80 1.20 21.04
CA ILE A 217 -12.75 0.61 20.21
C ILE A 217 -13.28 -0.73 19.68
N ALA A 218 -13.17 -0.98 18.37
CA ALA A 218 -13.73 -2.17 17.77
C ALA A 218 -12.86 -2.74 16.64
N ILE A 219 -12.83 -4.06 16.53
CA ILE A 219 -12.24 -4.81 15.42
C ILE A 219 -13.38 -5.43 14.60
N THR A 220 -13.38 -5.16 13.30
CA THR A 220 -14.39 -5.62 12.35
C THR A 220 -13.72 -6.29 11.17
N PRO A 221 -13.93 -7.60 10.91
CA PRO A 221 -13.46 -8.24 9.70
C PRO A 221 -14.01 -7.55 8.44
N GLU A 222 -13.19 -7.45 7.39
CA GLU A 222 -13.61 -6.92 6.08
C GLU A 222 -14.48 -7.95 5.32
N ASP A 223 -15.23 -7.47 4.33
CA ASP A 223 -16.01 -8.27 3.36
C ASP A 223 -17.13 -9.18 3.90
N ASP A 224 -17.68 -8.89 5.08
CA ASP A 224 -18.74 -9.73 5.70
C ASP A 224 -18.32 -11.20 5.90
N ALA A 225 -17.02 -11.50 5.78
CA ALA A 225 -16.48 -12.84 5.90
C ALA A 225 -16.80 -13.39 7.30
N GLN A 226 -17.28 -14.64 7.37
CA GLN A 226 -17.46 -15.35 8.64
C GLN A 226 -16.08 -15.74 9.20
N ALA A 227 -15.30 -14.74 9.58
CA ALA A 227 -13.92 -14.87 9.97
C ALA A 227 -13.78 -15.78 11.20
N HIS A 228 -12.70 -16.55 11.24
CA HIS A 228 -12.31 -17.36 12.39
C HIS A 228 -10.96 -16.87 12.85
N LEU A 229 -10.89 -16.32 14.08
CA LEU A 229 -9.66 -15.75 14.63
C LEU A 229 -9.49 -16.18 16.09
N VAL A 230 -8.24 -16.41 16.48
CA VAL A 230 -7.84 -16.74 17.84
C VAL A 230 -7.00 -15.59 18.40
N PHE A 231 -7.59 -14.78 19.27
CA PHE A 231 -6.97 -13.60 19.86
C PHE A 231 -6.18 -13.98 21.11
N HIS A 232 -4.87 -13.78 21.07
CA HIS A 232 -4.00 -13.97 22.23
C HIS A 232 -3.87 -12.69 23.05
N ARG A 233 -3.83 -11.54 22.37
CA ARG A 233 -3.70 -10.24 23.01
C ARG A 233 -4.37 -9.15 22.18
N LEU A 234 -5.07 -8.24 22.86
CA LEU A 234 -5.70 -7.05 22.29
C LEU A 234 -5.59 -5.90 23.29
N ASP A 235 -4.50 -5.14 23.22
CA ASP A 235 -4.16 -4.13 24.21
C ASP A 235 -3.99 -2.74 23.58
N LEU A 236 -4.58 -1.73 24.22
CA LEU A 236 -4.21 -0.33 24.04
C LEU A 236 -3.26 0.05 25.16
N GLY A 237 -2.08 0.62 24.87
CA GLY A 237 -1.11 0.87 25.94
C GLY A 237 0.00 1.84 25.59
N VAL A 238 1.00 1.85 26.48
CA VAL A 238 2.24 2.63 26.35
C VAL A 238 3.38 1.66 26.14
N SER A 239 4.06 1.79 25.01
CA SER A 239 5.29 1.07 24.71
C SER A 239 6.28 1.21 25.88
N ALA A 240 6.84 0.10 26.34
CA ALA A 240 7.92 0.17 27.33
C ALA A 240 9.14 0.78 26.65
N PRO A 241 9.86 1.74 27.27
CA PRO A 241 11.10 2.25 26.71
C PRO A 241 12.05 1.08 26.49
N ARG A 242 12.31 0.77 25.22
CA ARG A 242 13.28 -0.24 24.82
C ARG A 242 14.63 0.22 25.36
N ALA A 243 15.27 -0.59 26.20
CA ALA A 243 16.66 -0.35 26.61
C ALA A 243 17.51 -0.33 25.33
N ALA A 244 17.82 0.88 24.83
CA ALA A 244 18.59 1.19 23.62
C ALA A 244 18.75 -0.01 22.67
N ALA A 245 17.62 -0.51 22.18
CA ALA A 245 17.62 -1.44 21.08
C ALA A 245 17.61 -0.55 19.86
N ALA A 246 18.73 -0.58 19.14
CA ALA A 246 18.94 0.00 17.83
C ALA A 246 17.65 -0.05 16.98
N PRO A 247 17.41 0.96 16.12
CA PRO A 247 16.23 1.01 15.28
C PRO A 247 16.05 -0.34 14.58
N GLU A 248 14.88 -0.96 14.77
CA GLU A 248 14.53 -2.17 14.02
C GLU A 248 14.31 -1.76 12.57
N THR A 249 15.41 -1.76 11.84
CA THR A 249 15.41 -1.97 10.40
C THR A 249 14.73 -3.31 10.16
N SER A 250 13.61 -3.30 9.44
CA SER A 250 13.12 -4.48 8.75
C SER A 250 14.30 -5.07 7.96
N ASP A 251 14.79 -6.24 8.33
CA ASP A 251 15.92 -6.90 7.66
C ASP A 251 15.51 -7.60 6.36
N ALA A 252 14.43 -7.10 5.74
CA ALA A 252 14.27 -7.22 4.31
C ALA A 252 14.97 -6.01 3.68
N PRO A 253 15.94 -6.19 2.77
CA PRO A 253 16.63 -5.07 2.14
C PRO A 253 15.60 -4.13 1.49
N ARG A 254 15.47 -2.91 2.05
CA ARG A 254 14.59 -1.88 1.49
C ARG A 254 15.03 -1.60 0.05
N LYS A 255 14.07 -1.53 -0.86
CA LYS A 255 14.36 -1.30 -2.28
C LYS A 255 15.11 0.02 -2.48
N PRO A 256 15.98 0.13 -3.49
CA PRO A 256 16.58 1.42 -3.87
C PRO A 256 15.49 2.50 -4.01
N ALA A 257 15.76 3.67 -3.43
CA ALA A 257 14.87 4.80 -3.51
C ALA A 257 14.95 5.41 -4.92
N LYS A 258 13.81 5.91 -5.40
CA LYS A 258 13.65 6.48 -6.74
C LYS A 258 13.17 7.93 -6.71
N LEU A 259 12.61 8.36 -5.59
CA LEU A 259 12.04 9.69 -5.39
C LEU A 259 12.39 10.20 -4.01
N VAL A 260 12.81 11.46 -3.93
CA VAL A 260 12.90 12.22 -2.68
C VAL A 260 11.92 13.39 -2.74
N ILE A 261 11.09 13.52 -1.71
CA ILE A 261 10.13 14.60 -1.53
C ILE A 261 10.62 15.44 -0.35
N PHE A 262 10.78 16.75 -0.55
CA PHE A 262 11.21 17.67 0.50
C PHE A 262 10.05 18.55 0.97
N ASP A 263 10.01 18.83 2.27
CA ASP A 263 9.40 20.04 2.78
C ASP A 263 10.27 21.28 2.48
N LEU A 264 9.74 22.48 2.70
CA LEU A 264 10.40 23.74 2.41
C LEU A 264 10.88 24.46 3.68
N ASP A 265 9.95 24.98 4.47
CA ASP A 265 10.24 25.77 5.68
C ASP A 265 10.99 24.92 6.71
N ASN A 266 12.01 25.51 7.34
CA ASN A 266 12.97 24.85 8.22
C ASN A 266 13.72 23.61 7.65
N THR A 267 13.44 23.22 6.41
CA THR A 267 13.99 22.05 5.72
C THR A 267 14.99 22.43 4.63
N LEU A 268 14.54 23.08 3.54
CA LEU A 268 15.43 23.60 2.49
C LEU A 268 15.98 25.00 2.85
N TRP A 269 15.34 25.70 3.76
CA TRP A 269 15.84 26.94 4.34
C TRP A 269 15.47 27.02 5.81
N ARG A 270 16.21 27.82 6.57
CA ARG A 270 15.90 28.14 7.97
C ARG A 270 14.94 29.31 8.03
N GLY A 271 13.87 29.16 8.80
CA GLY A 271 12.78 30.13 8.95
C GLY A 271 11.53 29.72 8.18
N VAL A 272 10.44 30.43 8.47
CA VAL A 272 9.12 30.27 7.84
C VAL A 272 8.93 31.40 6.82
N LEU A 273 8.70 31.05 5.56
CA LEU A 273 8.67 32.03 4.46
C LEU A 273 7.58 33.11 4.64
N LEU A 274 6.44 32.75 5.25
CA LEU A 274 5.35 33.69 5.53
C LEU A 274 5.72 34.71 6.62
N GLU A 275 6.66 34.38 7.50
CA GLU A 275 7.06 35.22 8.65
C GLU A 275 8.20 36.19 8.31
N GLY A 276 8.85 36.04 7.14
CA GLY A 276 9.86 36.98 6.67
C GLY A 276 10.97 36.32 5.85
N ALA A 277 12.15 36.93 5.89
CA ALA A 277 13.31 36.45 5.14
C ALA A 277 13.81 35.11 5.69
N VAL A 278 14.05 34.16 4.80
CA VAL A 278 14.57 32.82 5.11
C VAL A 278 16.01 32.65 4.62
N THR A 279 16.77 31.80 5.31
CA THR A 279 18.18 31.53 4.97
C THR A 279 18.33 30.13 4.37
N PRO A 280 18.75 30.00 3.09
CA PRO A 280 18.90 28.68 2.45
C PRO A 280 19.89 27.78 3.16
N VAL A 281 19.61 26.48 3.19
CA VAL A 281 20.59 25.48 3.61
C VAL A 281 21.69 25.38 2.53
N GLY A 282 22.95 25.36 2.96
CA GLY A 282 24.09 25.31 2.04
C GLY A 282 24.17 23.99 1.26
N GLY A 283 24.63 24.05 0.01
CA GLY A 283 24.90 22.86 -0.82
C GLY A 283 23.67 22.19 -1.45
N LEU A 284 22.47 22.76 -1.31
CA LEU A 284 21.24 22.17 -1.87
C LEU A 284 21.27 21.99 -3.38
N LEU A 285 21.77 22.98 -4.12
CA LEU A 285 21.85 22.88 -5.58
C LEU A 285 22.78 21.74 -6.02
N ASP A 286 23.90 21.56 -5.34
CA ASP A 286 24.83 20.45 -5.61
C ASP A 286 24.22 19.10 -5.23
N LEU A 287 23.47 19.03 -4.12
CA LEU A 287 22.70 17.85 -3.73
C LEU A 287 21.66 17.48 -4.80
N PHE A 288 20.86 18.46 -5.26
CA PHE A 288 19.82 18.25 -6.25
C PHE A 288 20.43 17.77 -7.57
N ARG A 289 21.51 18.41 -8.03
CA ARG A 289 22.30 17.96 -9.20
C ARG A 289 22.83 16.54 -9.03
N ALA A 290 23.38 16.21 -7.87
CA ALA A 290 23.93 14.89 -7.62
C ALA A 290 22.84 13.81 -7.70
N LEU A 291 21.70 14.02 -7.04
CA LEU A 291 20.58 13.07 -7.04
C LEU A 291 19.95 12.95 -8.44
N ASP A 292 19.73 14.07 -9.13
CA ASP A 292 19.18 14.11 -10.49
C ASP A 292 20.09 13.40 -11.49
N SER A 293 21.41 13.62 -11.41
CA SER A 293 22.39 12.95 -12.28
C SER A 293 22.43 11.42 -12.15
N ARG A 294 21.92 10.90 -11.02
CA ARG A 294 21.78 9.47 -10.72
C ARG A 294 20.39 8.92 -11.08
N GLY A 295 19.52 9.76 -11.64
CA GLY A 295 18.14 9.44 -11.98
C GLY A 295 17.23 9.24 -10.77
N ILE A 296 17.51 9.95 -9.67
CA ILE A 296 16.58 10.09 -8.55
C ILE A 296 15.68 11.29 -8.82
N LEU A 297 14.36 11.08 -8.77
CA LEU A 297 13.37 12.13 -8.95
C LEU A 297 13.28 12.99 -7.69
N LEU A 298 13.04 14.28 -7.85
CA LEU A 298 12.88 15.23 -6.75
C LEU A 298 11.51 15.89 -6.84
N SER A 299 10.86 16.05 -5.70
CA SER A 299 9.61 16.83 -5.58
C SER A 299 9.54 17.55 -4.25
N VAL A 300 8.49 18.37 -4.06
CA VAL A 300 8.22 19.06 -2.79
C VAL A 300 6.78 18.80 -2.34
N ALA A 301 6.59 18.65 -1.03
CA ALA A 301 5.28 18.58 -0.38
C ALA A 301 5.29 19.52 0.81
N SER A 302 4.70 20.71 0.69
CA SER A 302 4.86 21.76 1.69
C SER A 302 3.62 22.64 1.89
N LYS A 303 3.51 23.21 3.09
CA LYS A 303 2.39 24.04 3.55
C LYS A 303 2.75 25.52 3.41
N ASN A 304 2.72 26.01 2.18
CA ASN A 304 2.98 27.41 1.85
C ASN A 304 1.96 27.98 0.87
N ALA A 305 2.02 29.30 0.67
CA ALA A 305 1.41 29.92 -0.50
C ALA A 305 2.17 29.47 -1.77
N PRO A 306 1.49 28.87 -2.76
CA PRO A 306 2.15 28.27 -3.93
C PRO A 306 3.07 29.24 -4.68
N ASP A 307 2.59 30.45 -4.99
CA ASP A 307 3.34 31.42 -5.79
C ASP A 307 4.59 31.93 -5.06
N ASP A 308 4.52 32.11 -3.74
CA ASP A 308 5.64 32.58 -2.93
C ASP A 308 6.73 31.52 -2.80
N ALA A 309 6.33 30.29 -2.51
CA ALA A 309 7.24 29.16 -2.41
C ALA A 309 7.91 28.83 -3.75
N MET A 310 7.15 28.86 -4.86
CA MET A 310 7.70 28.63 -6.20
C MET A 310 8.69 29.73 -6.61
N ARG A 311 8.39 31.01 -6.33
CA ARG A 311 9.37 32.09 -6.54
C ARG A 311 10.65 31.86 -5.74
N LYS A 312 10.54 31.43 -4.48
CA LYS A 312 11.72 31.17 -3.66
C LYS A 312 12.55 30.00 -4.17
N LEU A 313 11.90 28.93 -4.62
CA LEU A 313 12.57 27.77 -5.24
C LEU A 313 13.27 28.16 -6.55
N ASP A 314 12.70 29.09 -7.32
CA ASP A 314 13.29 29.62 -8.55
C ASP A 314 14.54 30.46 -8.27
N GLU A 315 14.50 31.35 -7.27
CA GLU A 315 15.68 32.10 -6.80
C GLU A 315 16.85 31.18 -6.40
N LEU A 316 16.54 29.98 -5.88
CA LEU A 316 17.53 28.97 -5.50
C LEU A 316 17.97 28.06 -6.66
N GLY A 317 17.37 28.21 -7.84
CA GLY A 317 17.63 27.36 -9.00
C GLY A 317 17.17 25.91 -8.83
N LEU A 318 16.20 25.65 -7.94
CA LEU A 318 15.74 24.30 -7.62
C LEU A 318 14.54 23.87 -8.46
N THR A 319 13.76 24.82 -8.99
CA THR A 319 12.50 24.56 -9.70
C THR A 319 12.66 23.59 -10.86
N GLU A 320 13.72 23.70 -11.66
CA GLU A 320 13.95 22.83 -12.83
C GLU A 320 14.08 21.33 -12.48
N TYR A 321 14.44 21.02 -11.24
CA TYR A 321 14.66 19.66 -10.75
C TYR A 321 13.37 18.99 -10.25
N LEU A 322 12.30 19.76 -10.03
CA LEU A 322 11.06 19.28 -9.43
C LEU A 322 10.14 18.70 -10.50
N VAL A 323 9.67 17.47 -10.30
CA VAL A 323 8.78 16.80 -11.27
C VAL A 323 7.29 17.04 -11.00
N TYR A 324 6.87 17.13 -9.73
CA TYR A 324 5.44 17.32 -9.40
C TYR A 324 5.25 18.03 -8.04
N PRO A 325 5.64 19.32 -7.92
CA PRO A 325 5.55 20.04 -6.65
C PRO A 325 4.09 20.10 -6.15
N GLN A 326 3.87 19.79 -4.87
CA GLN A 326 2.59 19.94 -4.18
C GLN A 326 2.75 20.94 -3.05
N ILE A 327 2.33 22.18 -3.32
CA ILE A 327 2.39 23.27 -2.35
C ILE A 327 0.96 23.70 -2.05
N GLY A 328 0.58 23.67 -0.77
CA GLY A 328 -0.73 24.08 -0.32
C GLY A 328 -1.03 23.67 1.11
N TRP A 329 -2.16 24.11 1.63
CA TRP A 329 -2.48 24.01 3.06
C TRP A 329 -3.08 22.65 3.49
N GLY A 330 -3.17 21.69 2.58
CA GLY A 330 -3.68 20.35 2.86
C GLY A 330 -2.70 19.47 3.65
N PRO A 331 -3.12 18.26 4.04
CA PRO A 331 -2.24 17.28 4.67
C PRO A 331 -1.04 16.92 3.78
N LYS A 332 0.14 16.66 4.38
CA LYS A 332 1.33 16.29 3.60
C LYS A 332 1.24 14.86 3.09
N SER A 333 0.58 13.96 3.83
CA SER A 333 0.23 12.63 3.35
C SER A 333 -0.54 12.63 2.02
N ASP A 334 -1.56 13.47 1.87
CA ASP A 334 -2.33 13.61 0.63
C ASP A 334 -1.47 14.15 -0.51
N SER A 335 -0.58 15.09 -0.22
CA SER A 335 0.36 15.64 -1.19
C SER A 335 1.37 14.60 -1.65
N VAL A 336 1.94 13.82 -0.73
CA VAL A 336 2.83 12.69 -1.03
C VAL A 336 2.09 11.62 -1.83
N ASN A 337 0.88 11.24 -1.46
CA ASN A 337 0.06 10.28 -2.23
C ASN A 337 -0.21 10.76 -3.66
N ARG A 338 -0.54 12.05 -3.84
CA ARG A 338 -0.72 12.63 -5.17
C ARG A 338 0.56 12.56 -6.00
N ILE A 339 1.71 12.88 -5.40
CA ILE A 339 3.02 12.79 -6.05
C ILE A 339 3.32 11.33 -6.45
N VAL A 340 3.18 10.39 -5.52
CA VAL A 340 3.47 8.97 -5.74
C VAL A 340 2.57 8.38 -6.83
N LYS A 341 1.29 8.76 -6.84
CA LYS A 341 0.34 8.35 -7.87
C LYS A 341 0.65 8.96 -9.23
N ALA A 342 0.94 10.27 -9.30
CA ALA A 342 1.27 10.95 -10.54
C ALA A 342 2.57 10.42 -11.17
N ILE A 343 3.53 10.00 -10.33
CA ILE A 343 4.81 9.43 -10.77
C ILE A 343 4.70 7.90 -10.98
N ASP A 344 3.59 7.26 -10.59
CA ASP A 344 3.37 5.81 -10.72
C ASP A 344 4.55 4.95 -10.20
N ILE A 345 5.00 5.23 -8.97
CA ILE A 345 6.05 4.45 -8.31
C ILE A 345 5.55 3.83 -7.00
N GLY A 346 6.18 2.73 -6.59
CA GLY A 346 5.90 2.13 -5.28
C GLY A 346 6.33 3.07 -4.15
N ALA A 347 5.44 3.29 -3.18
CA ALA A 347 5.72 4.08 -1.98
C ALA A 347 6.93 3.57 -1.20
N ASP A 348 7.21 2.27 -1.27
CA ASP A 348 8.42 1.62 -0.71
C ASP A 348 9.74 2.06 -1.37
N THR A 349 9.70 2.91 -2.40
CA THR A 349 10.86 3.51 -3.07
C THR A 349 10.96 5.03 -2.87
N VAL A 350 10.18 5.58 -1.93
CA VAL A 350 10.08 7.03 -1.70
C VAL A 350 10.74 7.41 -0.39
N MET A 351 11.47 8.52 -0.41
CA MET A 351 11.96 9.21 0.79
C MET A 351 11.26 10.54 0.96
N PHE A 352 10.91 10.88 2.19
CA PHE A 352 10.30 12.15 2.55
C PHE A 352 11.19 12.87 3.58
N VAL A 353 11.56 14.13 3.34
CA VAL A 353 12.44 14.90 4.20
C VAL A 353 11.68 16.11 4.73
N ASP A 354 11.57 16.23 6.05
CA ASP A 354 10.77 17.26 6.71
C ASP A 354 11.34 17.53 8.11
N ASP A 355 11.37 18.78 8.58
CA ASP A 355 11.87 19.14 9.91
C ASP A 355 10.90 18.71 11.02
N ASN A 356 9.59 18.71 10.72
CA ASN A 356 8.54 18.49 11.69
C ASN A 356 8.29 16.98 11.90
N PRO A 357 8.56 16.44 13.11
CA PRO A 357 8.31 15.03 13.40
C PRO A 357 6.86 14.61 13.24
N PHE A 358 5.91 15.55 13.41
CA PHE A 358 4.49 15.28 13.22
C PHE A 358 4.16 14.99 11.74
N GLU A 359 4.64 15.84 10.82
CA GLU A 359 4.41 15.66 9.39
C GLU A 359 5.10 14.39 8.86
N ARG A 360 6.31 14.08 9.37
CA ARG A 360 6.99 12.81 9.05
C ARG A 360 6.18 11.60 9.47
N ALA A 361 5.66 11.60 10.71
CA ALA A 361 4.84 10.51 11.21
C ALA A 361 3.52 10.39 10.43
N GLU A 362 2.89 11.53 10.13
CA GLU A 362 1.65 11.60 9.34
C GLU A 362 1.82 10.98 7.94
N VAL A 363 2.89 11.34 7.23
CA VAL A 363 3.21 10.75 5.92
C VAL A 363 3.54 9.26 6.03
N MET A 364 4.38 8.84 6.98
CA MET A 364 4.75 7.43 7.15
C MET A 364 3.56 6.54 7.48
N GLN A 365 2.59 7.06 8.23
CA GLN A 365 1.39 6.34 8.62
C GLN A 365 0.38 6.24 7.48
N ALA A 366 0.17 7.32 6.73
CA ALA A 366 -0.81 7.37 5.67
C ALA A 366 -0.31 6.75 4.34
N VAL A 367 1.01 6.72 4.12
CA VAL A 367 1.64 6.22 2.89
C VAL A 367 2.62 5.10 3.22
N ALA A 368 2.09 3.88 3.37
CA ALA A 368 2.86 2.71 3.76
C ALA A 368 4.06 2.46 2.83
N GLY A 369 5.26 2.39 3.41
CA GLY A 369 6.52 2.13 2.69
C GLY A 369 7.40 3.37 2.48
N VAL A 370 6.87 4.59 2.66
CA VAL A 370 7.69 5.81 2.62
C VAL A 370 8.68 5.83 3.77
N GLU A 371 9.93 6.15 3.47
CA GLU A 371 10.96 6.42 4.48
C GLU A 371 11.00 7.92 4.78
N ALA A 372 10.60 8.35 5.98
CA ALA A 372 10.75 9.74 6.37
C ALA A 372 12.06 9.99 7.13
N LEU A 373 12.75 11.07 6.79
CA LEU A 373 14.03 11.50 7.36
C LEU A 373 13.89 12.93 7.90
N PRO A 374 14.53 13.27 9.02
CA PRO A 374 14.59 14.65 9.47
C PRO A 374 15.42 15.52 8.50
N GLU A 375 15.23 16.83 8.55
CA GLU A 375 16.00 17.81 7.79
C GLU A 375 17.52 17.73 8.06
N THR A 376 17.90 17.28 9.26
CA THR A 376 19.31 17.03 9.62
C THR A 376 19.99 15.97 8.75
N ALA A 377 19.23 15.10 8.06
CA ALA A 377 19.76 14.09 7.14
C ALA A 377 20.17 14.64 5.76
N ILE A 378 19.80 15.89 5.43
CA ILE A 378 20.08 16.49 4.11
C ILE A 378 21.58 16.44 3.77
N GLY A 379 22.46 16.69 4.75
CA GLY A 379 23.91 16.71 4.55
C GLY A 379 24.49 15.37 4.09
N ASP A 380 23.89 14.27 4.52
CA ASP A 380 24.35 12.91 4.21
C ASP A 380 23.55 12.23 3.10
N LEU A 381 22.48 12.88 2.62
CA LEU A 381 21.50 12.29 1.70
C LEU A 381 22.14 11.83 0.38
N ALA A 382 23.12 12.57 -0.13
CA ALA A 382 23.87 12.19 -1.33
C ALA A 382 24.71 10.91 -1.14
N SER A 383 24.98 10.48 0.09
CA SER A 383 25.73 9.27 0.41
C SER A 383 24.84 8.11 0.84
N HIS A 384 23.52 8.34 0.92
CA HIS A 384 22.57 7.35 1.40
C HIS A 384 22.56 6.09 0.50
N PRO A 385 22.69 4.86 1.04
CA PRO A 385 22.83 3.64 0.23
C PRO A 385 21.69 3.40 -0.77
N ARG A 386 20.46 3.77 -0.38
CA ARG A 386 19.28 3.66 -1.26
C ARG A 386 19.24 4.69 -2.39
N LEU A 387 20.06 5.74 -2.35
CA LEU A 387 20.14 6.84 -3.33
C LEU A 387 21.39 6.76 -4.22
N ALA A 388 22.01 5.58 -4.32
CA ALA A 388 23.12 5.33 -5.24
C ALA A 388 22.72 5.56 -6.72
N GLY A 389 21.47 5.22 -7.07
CA GLY A 389 20.92 5.41 -8.42
C GLY A 389 21.71 4.69 -9.52
N ALA A 390 21.64 5.20 -10.74
CA ALA A 390 22.39 4.67 -11.89
C ALA A 390 23.04 5.82 -12.66
N SER A 391 24.22 5.59 -13.24
CA SER A 391 24.99 6.62 -13.97
C SER A 391 24.77 6.59 -15.48
N THR A 392 23.67 6.00 -15.96
CA THR A 392 23.37 5.88 -17.39
C THR A 392 22.81 7.19 -17.98
N PRO A 393 22.94 7.42 -19.30
CA PRO A 393 22.30 8.56 -19.97
C PRO A 393 20.79 8.66 -19.71
N GLU A 394 20.08 7.54 -19.61
CA GLU A 394 18.65 7.45 -19.35
C GLU A 394 18.30 7.80 -17.90
N ALA A 395 19.21 7.48 -16.96
CA ALA A 395 19.05 7.92 -15.58
C ALA A 395 19.08 9.45 -15.49
N ARG A 396 20.02 10.09 -16.19
CA ARG A 396 20.08 11.56 -16.32
C ARG A 396 18.88 12.16 -17.04
N ALA A 397 18.29 11.43 -17.99
CA ALA A 397 17.08 11.86 -18.69
C ALA A 397 15.78 11.65 -17.90
N ARG A 398 15.82 10.87 -16.80
CA ARG A 398 14.62 10.38 -16.11
C ARG A 398 13.70 11.50 -15.62
N ARG A 399 14.25 12.60 -15.08
CA ARG A 399 13.46 13.77 -14.67
C ARG A 399 12.59 14.28 -15.82
N ARG A 400 13.22 14.53 -16.96
CA ARG A 400 12.56 15.06 -18.16
C ARG A 400 11.45 14.12 -18.62
N MET A 401 11.72 12.81 -18.67
CA MET A 401 10.69 11.81 -19.05
C MET A 401 9.43 11.87 -18.17
N TYR A 402 9.57 12.13 -16.86
CA TYR A 402 8.41 12.25 -15.96
C TYR A 402 7.69 13.59 -16.11
N GLN A 403 8.41 14.68 -16.34
CA GLN A 403 7.80 15.97 -16.66
C GLN A 403 6.94 15.88 -17.92
N GLU A 404 7.48 15.24 -18.97
CA GLU A 404 6.75 14.95 -20.21
C GLU A 404 5.54 14.02 -20.00
N ALA A 405 5.63 13.06 -19.05
CA ALA A 405 4.51 12.17 -18.70
C ALA A 405 3.38 12.91 -17.99
N ILE A 406 3.70 13.81 -17.09
CA ILE A 406 2.71 14.63 -16.38
C ILE A 406 2.03 15.59 -17.36
N GLU A 407 2.78 16.21 -18.25
CA GLU A 407 2.24 17.05 -19.33
C GLU A 407 1.32 16.24 -20.26
N ARG A 408 1.70 15.00 -20.59
CA ARG A 408 0.85 14.04 -21.30
C ARG A 408 -0.47 13.78 -20.59
N ASP A 409 -0.43 13.46 -19.32
CA ASP A 409 -1.63 13.09 -18.55
C ASP A 409 -2.58 14.28 -18.39
N GLN A 410 -2.04 15.48 -18.17
CA GLN A 410 -2.79 16.73 -18.17
C GLN A 410 -3.48 16.95 -19.52
N THR A 411 -2.72 16.77 -20.61
CA THR A 411 -3.27 16.91 -21.96
C THR A 411 -4.32 15.84 -22.23
N ALA A 412 -4.09 14.58 -21.85
CA ALA A 412 -5.03 13.47 -22.04
C ALA A 412 -6.37 13.73 -21.33
N ALA A 413 -6.34 14.34 -20.15
CA ALA A 413 -7.54 14.71 -19.41
C ALA A 413 -8.44 15.70 -20.17
N GLU A 414 -7.87 16.52 -21.06
CA GLU A 414 -8.63 17.44 -21.92
C GLU A 414 -9.44 16.69 -23.01
N TYR A 415 -9.05 15.46 -23.37
CA TYR A 415 -9.70 14.66 -24.41
C TYR A 415 -10.83 13.77 -23.87
N GLY A 416 -11.01 13.68 -22.55
CA GLY A 416 -12.10 12.91 -21.92
C GLY A 416 -12.18 11.46 -22.40
N ASP A 417 -13.33 11.05 -22.93
CA ASP A 417 -13.58 9.67 -23.39
C ASP A 417 -12.96 9.34 -24.77
N ASN A 418 -12.39 10.32 -25.49
CA ASN A 418 -11.84 10.14 -26.84
C ASN A 418 -10.34 9.75 -26.84
N TYR A 419 -9.99 8.67 -26.15
CA TYR A 419 -8.60 8.22 -25.98
C TYR A 419 -7.85 7.97 -27.31
N MET A 420 -8.54 7.53 -28.37
CA MET A 420 -7.92 7.32 -29.69
C MET A 420 -7.51 8.62 -30.39
N ASP A 421 -8.24 9.73 -30.16
CA ASP A 421 -7.87 11.03 -30.72
C ASP A 421 -6.68 11.63 -29.97
N PHE A 422 -6.61 11.39 -28.65
CA PHE A 422 -5.41 11.70 -27.88
C PHE A 422 -4.18 10.96 -28.43
N LEU A 423 -4.25 9.64 -28.65
CA LEU A 423 -3.12 8.86 -29.21
C LEU A 423 -2.69 9.37 -30.59
N ARG A 424 -3.63 9.76 -31.46
CA ARG A 424 -3.32 10.41 -32.75
C ARG A 424 -2.59 11.73 -32.56
N SER A 425 -3.03 12.54 -31.59
CA SER A 425 -2.43 13.84 -31.31
C SER A 425 -1.01 13.75 -30.73
N CYS A 426 -0.63 12.60 -30.19
CA CYS A 426 0.68 12.41 -29.58
C CYS A 426 1.82 12.33 -30.62
N ASP A 427 1.54 12.11 -31.90
CA ASP A 427 2.56 11.92 -32.95
C ASP A 427 3.59 10.84 -32.56
N ILE A 428 3.09 9.66 -32.14
CA ILE A 428 3.93 8.56 -31.68
C ILE A 428 4.79 8.05 -32.82
N THR A 429 6.09 7.91 -32.56
CA THR A 429 7.07 7.31 -33.47
C THR A 429 7.76 6.13 -32.79
N VAL A 430 7.77 4.98 -33.46
CA VAL A 430 8.36 3.74 -32.96
C VAL A 430 9.55 3.36 -33.84
N SER A 431 10.73 3.32 -33.27
CA SER A 431 11.92 2.78 -33.94
C SER A 431 12.07 1.31 -33.60
N ILE A 432 12.18 0.46 -34.63
CA ILE A 432 12.37 -0.98 -34.49
C ILE A 432 13.62 -1.38 -35.27
N ARG A 433 14.68 -1.75 -34.57
CA ARG A 433 15.99 -2.04 -35.17
C ARG A 433 16.63 -3.29 -34.58
N ALA A 434 17.69 -3.78 -35.21
CA ALA A 434 18.53 -4.81 -34.62
C ALA A 434 19.21 -4.30 -33.34
N ASP A 435 19.58 -5.21 -32.44
CA ASP A 435 20.35 -4.88 -31.25
C ASP A 435 21.80 -4.50 -31.61
N ARG A 436 22.36 -3.59 -30.81
CA ARG A 436 23.76 -3.16 -30.86
C ARG A 436 24.43 -3.47 -29.52
N GLU A 437 25.77 -3.49 -29.47
CA GLU A 437 26.51 -3.76 -28.22
C GLU A 437 26.10 -2.82 -27.07
N GLU A 438 25.80 -1.56 -27.37
CA GLU A 438 25.34 -0.55 -26.41
C GLU A 438 23.96 -0.85 -25.80
N ASP A 439 23.13 -1.68 -26.43
CA ASP A 439 21.81 -2.06 -25.93
C ASP A 439 21.86 -3.15 -24.85
N PHE A 440 23.00 -3.84 -24.70
CA PHE A 440 23.10 -5.04 -23.88
C PHE A 440 22.62 -4.83 -22.45
N ASP A 441 23.13 -3.80 -21.77
CA ASP A 441 22.76 -3.48 -20.39
C ASP A 441 21.27 -3.15 -20.27
N ARG A 442 20.70 -2.50 -21.30
CA ARG A 442 19.29 -2.12 -21.34
C ARG A 442 18.38 -3.31 -21.59
N ILE A 443 18.77 -4.25 -22.44
CA ILE A 443 18.07 -5.51 -22.67
C ILE A 443 18.04 -6.33 -21.38
N VAL A 444 19.18 -6.47 -20.69
CA VAL A 444 19.27 -7.16 -19.39
C VAL A 444 18.32 -6.51 -18.37
N GLU A 445 18.29 -5.18 -18.31
CA GLU A 445 17.37 -4.47 -17.42
C GLU A 445 15.89 -4.74 -17.78
N LEU A 446 15.52 -4.67 -19.05
CA LEU A 446 14.15 -4.91 -19.52
C LEU A 446 13.69 -6.33 -19.18
N VAL A 447 14.52 -7.34 -19.47
CA VAL A 447 14.22 -8.73 -19.14
C VAL A 447 13.98 -8.87 -17.64
N GLN A 448 14.83 -8.28 -16.80
CA GLN A 448 14.72 -8.41 -15.34
C GLN A 448 13.53 -7.66 -14.75
N ARG A 449 13.22 -6.45 -15.23
CA ARG A 449 12.22 -5.57 -14.59
C ARG A 449 10.81 -5.72 -15.13
N THR A 450 10.64 -6.21 -16.35
CA THR A 450 9.32 -6.33 -16.98
C THR A 450 8.58 -7.58 -16.50
N ASN A 451 7.45 -7.39 -15.82
CA ASN A 451 6.61 -8.49 -15.31
C ASN A 451 5.22 -8.53 -15.96
N GLN A 452 4.59 -7.38 -16.21
CA GLN A 452 3.20 -7.32 -16.73
C GLN A 452 3.11 -7.58 -18.23
N LEU A 453 4.04 -7.01 -19.00
CA LEU A 453 4.16 -7.18 -20.45
C LEU A 453 5.38 -8.05 -20.80
N ASN A 454 5.60 -9.12 -20.04
CA ASN A 454 6.54 -10.18 -20.39
C ASN A 454 5.72 -11.38 -20.88
N PHE A 455 5.75 -11.60 -22.20
CA PHE A 455 4.86 -12.54 -22.87
C PHE A 455 5.28 -13.98 -22.57
N SER A 456 6.57 -14.30 -22.69
CA SER A 456 7.08 -15.65 -22.41
C SER A 456 7.15 -15.98 -20.91
N GLY A 457 7.09 -14.97 -20.03
CA GLY A 457 7.28 -15.12 -18.59
C GLY A 457 8.73 -15.43 -18.18
N ARG A 458 9.67 -15.52 -19.14
CA ARG A 458 11.06 -15.89 -18.88
C ARG A 458 11.86 -14.72 -18.34
N LYS A 459 12.86 -15.07 -17.52
CA LYS A 459 13.86 -14.15 -16.96
C LYS A 459 15.23 -14.74 -17.24
N TYR A 460 16.13 -13.92 -17.79
CA TYR A 460 17.48 -14.33 -18.15
C TYR A 460 18.48 -13.70 -17.20
N SER A 461 19.43 -14.47 -16.69
CA SER A 461 20.61 -13.88 -16.06
C SER A 461 21.37 -13.03 -17.10
N ARG A 462 22.29 -12.18 -16.63
CA ARG A 462 23.15 -11.41 -17.54
C ARG A 462 23.95 -12.36 -18.46
N GLU A 463 24.44 -13.47 -17.94
CA GLU A 463 25.19 -14.48 -18.69
C GLU A 463 24.30 -15.17 -19.74
N ASP A 464 23.09 -15.59 -19.36
CA ASP A 464 22.13 -16.19 -20.30
C ASP A 464 21.72 -15.20 -21.39
N THR A 465 21.58 -13.92 -21.05
CA THR A 465 21.25 -12.87 -22.03
C THR A 465 22.35 -12.75 -23.09
N ALA A 466 23.62 -12.79 -22.68
CA ALA A 466 24.74 -12.76 -23.64
C ALA A 466 24.73 -13.98 -24.56
N ALA A 467 24.49 -15.18 -24.00
CA ALA A 467 24.40 -16.40 -24.78
C ALA A 467 23.28 -16.33 -25.83
N ILE A 468 22.09 -15.88 -25.43
CA ILE A 468 20.93 -15.75 -26.32
C ILE A 468 21.15 -14.69 -27.40
N LEU A 469 21.72 -13.54 -27.06
CA LEU A 469 21.97 -12.48 -28.04
C LEU A 469 23.00 -12.91 -29.10
N SER A 470 23.92 -13.82 -28.75
CA SER A 470 24.91 -14.36 -29.70
C SER A 470 24.39 -15.47 -30.62
N ASP A 471 23.14 -15.95 -30.44
CA ASP A 471 22.55 -17.01 -31.27
C ASP A 471 22.19 -16.48 -32.68
N PRO A 472 22.86 -16.94 -33.76
CA PRO A 472 22.58 -16.47 -35.12
C PRO A 472 21.25 -16.98 -35.69
N ALA A 473 20.61 -17.99 -35.05
CA ALA A 473 19.32 -18.50 -35.49
C ALA A 473 18.14 -17.60 -35.11
N ARG A 474 18.37 -16.57 -34.29
CA ARG A 474 17.35 -15.65 -33.79
C ARG A 474 17.60 -14.24 -34.30
N GLU A 475 16.54 -13.63 -34.82
CA GLU A 475 16.46 -12.20 -35.05
C GLU A 475 16.18 -11.49 -33.70
N ARG A 476 16.88 -10.38 -33.46
CA ARG A 476 16.79 -9.59 -32.24
C ARG A 476 16.29 -8.21 -32.60
N HIS A 477 15.26 -7.76 -31.89
CA HIS A 477 14.67 -6.45 -32.14
C HIS A 477 14.65 -5.62 -30.87
N VAL A 478 15.23 -4.44 -30.96
CA VAL A 478 15.16 -3.39 -29.93
C VAL A 478 14.11 -2.39 -30.38
N ILE A 479 13.19 -2.08 -29.46
CA ILE A 479 12.10 -1.13 -29.70
C ILE A 479 12.36 0.13 -28.90
N ALA A 480 12.47 1.26 -29.58
CA ALA A 480 12.46 2.58 -28.97
C ALA A 480 11.18 3.34 -29.38
N CYS A 481 10.73 4.25 -28.53
CA CYS A 481 9.52 5.01 -28.77
C CYS A 481 9.71 6.47 -28.40
N THR A 482 9.15 7.38 -29.18
CA THR A 482 9.08 8.82 -28.93
C THR A 482 7.68 9.32 -29.23
N ASP A 483 7.31 10.45 -28.66
CA ASP A 483 6.11 11.21 -29.03
C ASP A 483 6.39 12.71 -28.94
N ARG A 484 5.39 13.55 -29.21
CA ARG A 484 5.55 15.01 -29.21
C ARG A 484 6.00 15.59 -27.87
N PHE A 485 5.77 14.87 -26.78
CA PHE A 485 6.15 15.33 -25.45
C PHE A 485 7.59 14.91 -25.15
N GLY A 486 8.04 13.76 -25.66
CA GLY A 486 9.45 13.42 -25.72
C GLY A 486 9.74 11.93 -25.85
N SER A 487 10.96 11.54 -25.49
CA SER A 487 11.45 10.17 -25.73
C SER A 487 11.14 9.24 -24.57
N TYR A 488 10.61 8.05 -24.89
CA TYR A 488 10.48 6.95 -23.94
C TYR A 488 11.76 6.11 -23.81
N GLY A 489 12.76 6.39 -24.65
CA GLY A 489 13.98 5.59 -24.82
C GLY A 489 13.68 4.19 -25.35
N THR A 490 14.58 3.24 -25.08
CA THR A 490 14.36 1.83 -25.39
C THR A 490 13.28 1.26 -24.48
N VAL A 491 12.13 0.92 -25.06
CA VAL A 491 10.92 0.47 -24.37
C VAL A 491 10.67 -1.01 -24.53
N GLY A 492 11.34 -1.71 -25.45
CA GLY A 492 11.07 -3.11 -25.70
C GLY A 492 12.24 -3.89 -26.28
N PHE A 493 12.11 -5.21 -26.15
CA PHE A 493 13.02 -6.19 -26.73
C PHE A 493 12.22 -7.41 -27.19
N ALA A 494 12.62 -7.98 -28.33
CA ALA A 494 12.07 -9.21 -28.85
C ALA A 494 13.13 -10.12 -29.45
N LEU A 495 12.91 -11.42 -29.26
CA LEU A 495 13.60 -12.50 -29.93
C LEU A 495 12.61 -13.23 -30.81
N VAL A 496 12.95 -13.35 -32.08
CA VAL A 496 12.08 -13.99 -33.06
C VAL A 496 12.89 -14.92 -33.96
N HIS A 497 12.25 -15.94 -34.47
CA HIS A 497 12.78 -16.76 -35.55
C HIS A 497 11.66 -17.13 -36.52
N ARG A 498 12.05 -17.65 -37.68
CA ARG A 498 11.11 -18.02 -38.75
C ARG A 498 11.22 -19.50 -39.02
N GLU A 499 10.07 -20.18 -38.99
CA GLU A 499 9.96 -21.59 -39.35
C GLU A 499 9.38 -21.70 -40.76
N PRO A 500 10.12 -22.28 -41.73
CA PRO A 500 9.60 -22.50 -43.07
C PRO A 500 8.39 -23.43 -43.08
N LEU A 501 7.37 -23.08 -43.85
CA LEU A 501 6.21 -23.92 -44.14
C LEU A 501 6.34 -24.57 -45.52
N ASP A 502 5.63 -25.68 -45.71
CA ASP A 502 5.67 -26.48 -46.96
C ASP A 502 5.21 -25.70 -48.20
N ASP A 503 4.38 -24.66 -48.03
CA ASP A 503 3.84 -23.83 -49.11
C ASP A 503 4.75 -22.63 -49.47
N GLY A 504 5.96 -22.57 -48.91
CA GLY A 504 6.93 -21.51 -49.16
C GLY A 504 6.68 -20.21 -48.39
N ALA A 505 5.68 -20.17 -47.51
CA ALA A 505 5.54 -19.14 -46.49
C ALA A 505 6.35 -19.49 -45.23
N ASP A 506 6.44 -18.54 -44.30
CA ASP A 506 7.03 -18.76 -42.98
C ASP A 506 5.96 -18.64 -41.88
N GLU A 507 6.15 -19.36 -40.78
CA GLU A 507 5.56 -19.03 -39.49
C GLU A 507 6.54 -18.16 -38.71
N LEU A 508 6.10 -16.96 -38.32
CA LEU A 508 6.90 -16.08 -37.46
C LEU A 508 6.71 -16.51 -36.01
N VAL A 509 7.79 -16.91 -35.36
CA VAL A 509 7.78 -17.33 -33.96
C VAL A 509 8.41 -16.25 -33.11
N ILE A 510 7.65 -15.74 -32.14
CA ILE A 510 8.11 -14.80 -31.12
C ILE A 510 8.51 -15.61 -29.90
N ASP A 511 9.83 -15.80 -29.73
CA ASP A 511 10.38 -16.56 -28.61
C ASP A 511 10.19 -15.83 -27.28
N ASP A 512 10.46 -14.54 -27.31
CA ASP A 512 10.35 -13.64 -26.19
C ASP A 512 9.93 -12.27 -26.69
N PHE A 513 9.05 -11.65 -25.91
CA PHE A 513 8.65 -10.28 -26.14
C PHE A 513 8.45 -9.59 -24.80
N MET A 514 9.11 -8.46 -24.62
CA MET A 514 9.00 -7.64 -23.42
C MET A 514 8.79 -6.19 -23.81
N LEU A 515 7.80 -5.56 -23.17
CA LEU A 515 7.55 -4.12 -23.28
C LEU A 515 7.52 -3.45 -21.90
N SER A 516 8.01 -2.23 -21.84
CA SER A 516 7.84 -1.37 -20.69
C SER A 516 6.36 -1.03 -20.49
N CYS A 517 5.90 -0.96 -19.23
CA CYS A 517 4.56 -0.47 -18.90
C CYS A 517 4.27 0.94 -19.46
N ARG A 518 5.31 1.74 -19.75
CA ARG A 518 5.21 3.10 -20.30
C ARG A 518 4.53 3.17 -21.67
N VAL A 519 4.56 2.09 -22.45
CA VAL A 519 3.95 2.03 -23.78
C VAL A 519 2.71 1.13 -23.83
N GLN A 520 2.27 0.62 -22.67
CA GLN A 520 1.07 -0.19 -22.56
C GLN A 520 -0.16 0.60 -23.01
N GLY A 521 -1.00 -0.02 -23.85
CA GLY A 521 -2.23 0.62 -24.34
C GLY A 521 -1.98 1.74 -25.37
N LYS A 522 -0.76 1.84 -25.90
CA LYS A 522 -0.41 2.75 -27.01
C LYS A 522 -0.28 2.03 -28.35
N PHE A 523 -0.64 0.74 -28.42
CA PHE A 523 -0.57 -0.09 -29.63
C PHE A 523 0.85 -0.34 -30.17
N VAL A 524 1.90 -0.09 -29.37
CA VAL A 524 3.30 -0.35 -29.75
C VAL A 524 3.54 -1.84 -29.98
N GLU A 525 2.91 -2.69 -29.17
CA GLU A 525 2.87 -4.14 -29.33
C GLU A 525 2.34 -4.59 -30.69
N GLN A 526 1.26 -3.95 -31.15
CA GLN A 526 0.59 -4.30 -32.40
C GLN A 526 1.44 -3.85 -33.59
N ALA A 527 1.93 -2.60 -33.54
CA ALA A 527 2.78 -2.04 -34.58
C ALA A 527 4.05 -2.86 -34.75
N MET A 528 4.68 -3.28 -33.66
CA MET A 528 5.89 -4.10 -33.69
C MET A 528 5.65 -5.48 -34.33
N LEU A 529 4.59 -6.19 -33.90
CA LEU A 529 4.26 -7.50 -34.46
C LEU A 529 3.94 -7.40 -35.95
N GLY A 530 3.19 -6.37 -36.35
CA GLY A 530 2.86 -6.11 -37.75
C GLY A 530 4.09 -5.78 -38.58
N ASP A 531 5.02 -5.01 -38.04
CA ASP A 531 6.24 -4.60 -38.72
C ASP A 531 7.22 -5.77 -38.92
N ILE A 532 7.51 -6.55 -37.88
CA ILE A 532 8.41 -7.72 -37.99
C ILE A 532 7.83 -8.78 -38.93
N ALA A 533 6.51 -8.97 -38.93
CA ALA A 533 5.85 -9.89 -39.86
C ALA A 533 5.98 -9.47 -41.34
N LYS A 534 6.15 -8.17 -41.62
CA LYS A 534 6.43 -7.65 -42.97
C LYS A 534 7.90 -7.77 -43.35
N ARG A 535 8.80 -7.84 -42.38
CA ARG A 535 10.24 -8.08 -42.61
C ARG A 535 10.47 -9.54 -43.00
N GLY A 536 11.51 -9.82 -43.76
CA GLY A 536 11.88 -11.16 -44.23
C GLY A 536 11.76 -11.34 -45.74
N SER A 537 12.31 -12.44 -46.24
CA SER A 537 12.34 -12.76 -47.68
C SER A 537 11.13 -13.55 -48.16
N ARG A 538 10.36 -14.15 -47.25
CA ARG A 538 9.16 -14.94 -47.50
C ARG A 538 7.95 -14.33 -46.80
N PRO A 539 6.74 -14.51 -47.36
CA PRO A 539 5.52 -14.05 -46.70
C PRO A 539 5.27 -14.84 -45.41
N VAL A 540 4.79 -14.15 -44.37
CA VAL A 540 4.36 -14.79 -43.12
C VAL A 540 2.91 -15.26 -43.24
N ARG A 541 2.64 -16.52 -42.89
CA ARG A 541 1.28 -17.09 -42.85
C ARG A 541 0.63 -16.95 -41.49
N SER A 542 1.38 -17.18 -40.43
CA SER A 542 0.91 -17.16 -39.05
C SER A 542 1.98 -16.58 -38.14
N ILE A 543 1.54 -16.00 -37.04
CA ILE A 543 2.40 -15.55 -35.95
C ILE A 543 2.10 -16.44 -34.75
N ARG A 544 3.14 -17.04 -34.19
CA ARG A 544 3.10 -17.79 -32.94
C ARG A 544 3.90 -17.05 -31.88
N VAL A 545 3.32 -16.86 -30.71
CA VAL A 545 3.94 -16.18 -29.57
C VAL A 545 4.07 -17.18 -28.42
N ASN A 546 5.30 -17.41 -27.95
CA ASN A 546 5.51 -18.19 -26.75
C ASN A 546 4.93 -17.44 -25.54
N PHE A 547 4.04 -18.09 -24.80
CA PHE A 547 3.37 -17.48 -23.66
C PHE A 547 3.25 -18.44 -22.47
N HIS A 548 3.97 -18.15 -21.40
CA HIS A 548 3.82 -18.87 -20.13
C HIS A 548 3.04 -18.01 -19.14
N ARG A 549 1.88 -18.50 -18.68
CA ARG A 549 1.06 -17.78 -17.71
C ARG A 549 1.78 -17.69 -16.36
N THR A 550 1.76 -16.51 -15.77
CA THR A 550 2.22 -16.23 -14.40
C THR A 550 1.17 -15.39 -13.68
N ASP A 551 1.31 -15.21 -12.37
CA ASP A 551 0.42 -14.33 -11.59
C ASP A 551 0.52 -12.85 -12.01
N ARG A 552 1.60 -12.48 -12.73
CA ARG A 552 1.95 -11.08 -12.99
C ARG A 552 1.81 -10.66 -14.44
N ASN A 553 1.72 -11.56 -15.42
CA ASN A 553 1.68 -11.23 -16.85
C ASN A 553 0.28 -11.30 -17.49
N LYS A 554 -0.79 -11.12 -16.69
CA LYS A 554 -2.17 -11.06 -17.18
C LYS A 554 -2.37 -9.97 -18.24
N ALA A 555 -1.64 -8.85 -18.15
CA ALA A 555 -1.73 -7.77 -19.14
C ALA A 555 -1.25 -8.21 -20.54
N ALA A 556 -0.13 -8.95 -20.63
CA ALA A 556 0.35 -9.53 -21.88
C ALA A 556 -0.67 -10.51 -22.49
N GLN A 557 -1.31 -11.33 -21.64
CA GLN A 557 -2.38 -12.23 -22.09
C GLN A 557 -3.53 -11.46 -22.75
N THR A 558 -4.02 -10.40 -22.08
CA THR A 558 -5.11 -9.57 -22.60
C THR A 558 -4.74 -8.88 -23.92
N VAL A 559 -3.48 -8.49 -24.09
CA VAL A 559 -2.99 -7.96 -25.38
C VAL A 559 -3.13 -9.00 -26.49
N LEU A 560 -2.63 -10.22 -26.29
CA LEU A 560 -2.70 -11.29 -27.30
C LEU A 560 -4.16 -11.59 -27.69
N GLU A 561 -5.04 -11.71 -26.69
CA GLU A 561 -6.47 -11.96 -26.90
C GLU A 561 -7.16 -10.82 -27.68
N LYS A 562 -6.87 -9.56 -27.35
CA LYS A 562 -7.39 -8.38 -28.09
C LYS A 562 -6.86 -8.32 -29.51
N LEU A 563 -5.62 -8.74 -29.72
CA LEU A 563 -5.02 -8.90 -31.05
C LEU A 563 -5.45 -10.19 -31.73
N GLY A 564 -6.52 -10.87 -31.26
CA GLY A 564 -7.10 -12.02 -31.96
C GLY A 564 -6.20 -13.25 -32.01
N PHE A 565 -5.19 -13.35 -31.15
CA PHE A 565 -4.46 -14.59 -30.97
C PHE A 565 -5.28 -15.57 -30.14
N VAL A 566 -5.28 -16.82 -30.56
CA VAL A 566 -5.94 -17.92 -29.87
C VAL A 566 -4.89 -18.73 -29.15
N ARG A 567 -5.18 -19.07 -27.89
CA ARG A 567 -4.30 -19.94 -27.11
C ARG A 567 -4.36 -21.35 -27.68
N ASP A 568 -3.20 -21.93 -27.92
CA ASP A 568 -3.09 -23.36 -28.19
C ASP A 568 -3.21 -24.13 -26.86
N GLU A 569 -4.05 -25.16 -26.80
CA GLU A 569 -4.25 -25.95 -25.58
C GLU A 569 -3.14 -26.99 -25.36
N GLU A 570 -2.47 -27.41 -26.44
CA GLU A 570 -1.41 -28.43 -26.40
C GLU A 570 -0.02 -27.81 -26.22
N SER A 571 0.17 -26.56 -26.63
CA SER A 571 1.42 -25.81 -26.46
C SER A 571 1.20 -24.55 -25.61
N SER A 572 2.16 -24.15 -24.79
CA SER A 572 2.07 -22.87 -24.05
C SER A 572 2.35 -21.68 -24.98
N THR A 573 1.56 -21.57 -26.05
CA THR A 573 1.70 -20.56 -27.09
C THR A 573 0.36 -19.96 -27.48
N TYR A 574 0.42 -18.79 -28.10
CA TYR A 574 -0.70 -18.11 -28.72
C TYR A 574 -0.43 -18.01 -30.21
N ARG A 575 -1.42 -18.35 -31.02
CA ARG A 575 -1.28 -18.37 -32.48
C ARG A 575 -2.36 -17.52 -33.14
N ARG A 576 -1.99 -16.84 -34.22
CA ARG A 576 -2.90 -16.10 -35.09
C ARG A 576 -2.51 -16.29 -36.54
N ASP A 577 -3.50 -16.53 -37.40
CA ASP A 577 -3.32 -16.41 -38.84
C ASP A 577 -3.09 -14.94 -39.21
N TYR A 578 -2.07 -14.70 -40.03
CA TYR A 578 -1.65 -13.37 -40.43
C TYR A 578 -2.05 -13.10 -41.87
N ALA A 579 -2.80 -12.02 -42.06
CA ALA A 579 -2.99 -11.41 -43.37
C ALA A 579 -2.13 -10.14 -43.44
N PRO A 580 -1.47 -9.85 -44.58
CA PRO A 580 -0.68 -8.64 -44.74
C PRO A 580 -1.50 -7.39 -44.38
N GLY A 581 -0.96 -6.56 -43.48
CA GLY A 581 -1.61 -5.33 -43.01
C GLY A 581 -2.60 -5.52 -41.85
N ALA A 582 -2.90 -6.74 -41.41
CA ALA A 582 -3.89 -7.00 -40.37
C ALA A 582 -3.52 -6.48 -38.96
N LEU A 583 -2.27 -6.06 -38.77
CA LEU A 583 -1.74 -5.48 -37.54
C LEU A 583 -1.26 -4.04 -37.74
N ASP A 584 -1.63 -3.38 -38.84
CA ASP A 584 -1.17 -2.02 -39.11
C ASP A 584 -1.80 -1.02 -38.15
N VAL A 585 -0.98 -0.07 -37.69
CA VAL A 585 -1.40 1.01 -36.81
C VAL A 585 -1.21 2.33 -37.56
N ASN A 586 -2.32 2.96 -37.96
CA ASN A 586 -2.34 4.06 -38.91
C ASN A 586 -2.16 5.46 -38.31
N PHE A 587 -1.93 5.55 -37.00
CA PHE A 587 -1.76 6.82 -36.28
C PHE A 587 -0.36 6.99 -35.65
N MET A 588 0.56 6.08 -35.94
CA MET A 588 1.95 6.17 -35.49
C MET A 588 2.90 5.95 -36.66
N ALA A 589 4.07 6.57 -36.58
CA ALA A 589 5.15 6.33 -37.53
C ALA A 589 6.02 5.16 -37.05
N ILE A 590 6.46 4.33 -38.00
CA ILE A 590 7.45 3.28 -37.75
C ILE A 590 8.73 3.65 -38.49
N GLU A 591 9.83 3.74 -37.75
CA GLU A 591 11.14 4.05 -38.29
C GLU A 591 12.05 2.82 -38.24
N HIS A 592 12.87 2.71 -39.28
CA HIS A 592 13.89 1.69 -39.41
C HIS A 592 15.23 2.41 -39.35
N ASP A 593 16.02 2.04 -38.36
CA ASP A 593 17.37 2.59 -38.14
C ASP A 593 18.44 1.74 -38.84
#